data_AF-A0AAD5VEL1-F1
#
_entry.id   AF-A0AAD5VEL1-F1
#
_cell.length_a   1.000
_cell.length_b   1.000
_cell.length_c   1.000
_cell.angle_alpha   90.00
_cell.angle_beta   90.00
_cell.angle_gamma   90.00
#
_symmetry.space_group_name_H-M   'P 1'
#
loop_
_entity.id
_entity.type
_entity.pdbx_description
1 polymer ?
#
loop_
_entity_poly.entity_id
_entity_poly.type
_entity_poly.pdbx_seq_one_letter_code
_entity_poly.pdbx_strand_id
1 'polypeptide(L)'
;MLSAGTSWMRTSPLEVLITRCCEPSLREPNYALHLEVADYINKKKANNPRDAAMMIARFANHRNPHIALLALSLLDTLVQSCGYPFHLQISTKEFLNELVRRFPERPPPFPNPVMTRILDLIHGWKEGICTDSRWKDDLVNIRDMHRLLTLKQYRFREIGRQTAITNASNLKSAEELEEEDREAQSAKLQELIRRGTPRDLAVAQELMKSLAGAKSRR
;
A
#
# COMPACT_ATOMS: atom_id res chain seq x y z
N MET A 1 41.81 22.52 4.35
CA MET A 1 41.28 21.21 4.76
C MET A 1 39.78 21.36 4.97
N LEU A 2 38.98 21.10 3.94
CA LEU A 2 37.52 21.13 4.03
C LEU A 2 37.05 19.72 4.38
N SER A 3 36.43 19.58 5.55
CA SER A 3 35.80 18.36 6.03
C SER A 3 34.66 18.01 5.07
N ALA A 4 34.88 16.98 4.24
CA ALA A 4 33.82 16.31 3.53
C ALA A 4 32.96 15.60 4.58
N GLY A 5 31.80 16.17 4.88
CA GLY A 5 30.78 15.55 5.72
C GLY A 5 30.30 14.26 5.06
N THR A 6 30.91 13.15 5.42
CA THR A 6 30.51 11.80 5.06
C THR A 6 29.20 11.47 5.78
N SER A 7 28.07 11.80 5.15
CA SER A 7 26.74 11.29 5.53
C SER A 7 26.66 9.81 5.12
N TRP A 8 27.26 8.93 5.93
CA TRP A 8 27.08 7.49 5.78
C TRP A 8 25.74 7.16 6.41
N MET A 9 24.80 6.88 5.51
CA MET A 9 23.37 6.66 5.70
C MET A 9 23.04 5.87 6.97
N ARG A 10 22.20 6.45 7.84
CA ARG A 10 21.35 5.63 8.72
C ARG A 10 20.25 5.03 7.85
N THR A 11 20.52 3.89 7.21
CA THR A 11 19.49 3.07 6.56
C THR A 11 18.40 2.76 7.59
N SER A 12 17.14 3.06 7.29
CA SER A 12 16.07 2.82 8.26
C SER A 12 15.87 1.31 8.48
N PRO A 13 15.44 0.84 9.67
CA PRO A 13 15.19 -0.58 9.88
C PRO A 13 14.16 -1.15 8.89
N LEU A 14 13.14 -0.35 8.52
CA LEU A 14 12.16 -0.71 7.50
C LEU A 14 12.81 -0.96 6.14
N GLU A 15 13.74 -0.10 5.73
CA GLU A 15 14.47 -0.21 4.47
C GLU A 15 15.35 -1.48 4.44
N VAL A 16 15.98 -1.83 5.57
CA VAL A 16 16.71 -3.09 5.68
C VAL A 16 15.77 -4.30 5.49
N LEU A 17 14.62 -4.30 6.16
CA LEU A 17 13.65 -5.40 6.07
C LEU A 17 13.09 -5.58 4.65
N ILE A 18 12.72 -4.49 3.98
CA ILE A 18 12.19 -4.55 2.60
C ILE A 18 13.29 -4.99 1.62
N THR A 19 14.52 -4.50 1.79
CA THR A 19 15.65 -4.90 0.92
C THR A 19 15.90 -6.40 1.02
N ARG A 20 15.85 -6.98 2.22
CA ARG A 20 15.98 -8.44 2.44
C ARG A 20 14.89 -9.25 1.72
N CYS A 21 13.67 -8.73 1.63
CA CYS A 21 12.58 -9.39 0.89
C CYS A 21 12.79 -9.38 -0.64
N CYS A 22 13.63 -8.48 -1.14
CA CYS A 22 13.86 -8.24 -2.56
C CYS A 22 15.27 -8.65 -3.01
N GLU A 23 15.96 -9.49 -2.23
CA GLU A 23 17.31 -9.93 -2.55
C GLU A 23 17.34 -10.78 -3.84
N PRO A 24 18.26 -10.50 -4.79
CA PRO A 24 18.35 -11.25 -6.04
C PRO A 24 18.69 -12.74 -5.86
N SER A 25 19.26 -13.11 -4.70
CA SER A 25 19.65 -14.47 -4.33
C SER A 25 18.45 -15.35 -3.95
N LEU A 26 17.32 -14.75 -3.57
CA LEU A 26 16.10 -15.48 -3.23
C LEU A 26 15.56 -16.17 -4.47
N ARG A 27 15.30 -17.47 -4.41
CA ARG A 27 14.70 -18.20 -5.55
C ARG A 27 13.20 -17.95 -5.69
N GLU A 28 12.55 -17.68 -4.57
CA GLU A 28 11.11 -17.49 -4.43
C GLU A 28 10.80 -16.48 -3.31
N PRO A 29 9.58 -15.93 -3.25
CA PRO A 29 9.18 -15.02 -2.17
C PRO A 29 9.30 -15.68 -0.78
N ASN A 30 9.93 -14.97 0.16
CA ASN A 30 10.04 -15.45 1.54
C ASN A 30 8.93 -14.84 2.40
N TYR A 31 7.82 -15.56 2.55
CA TYR A 31 6.65 -15.08 3.29
C TYR A 31 6.92 -14.85 4.78
N ALA A 32 7.91 -15.50 5.38
CA ALA A 32 8.31 -15.20 6.76
C ALA A 32 8.89 -13.78 6.87
N LEU A 33 9.72 -13.36 5.91
CA LEU A 33 10.22 -11.98 5.85
C LEU A 33 9.09 -10.99 5.54
N HIS A 34 8.12 -11.36 4.70
CA HIS A 34 6.97 -10.49 4.42
C HIS A 34 6.16 -10.20 5.69
N LEU A 35 5.92 -11.24 6.50
CA LEU A 35 5.21 -11.09 7.78
C LEU A 35 6.03 -10.28 8.78
N GLU A 36 7.37 -10.40 8.79
CA GLU A 36 8.26 -9.55 9.59
C GLU A 36 8.10 -8.06 9.22
N VAL A 37 8.02 -7.73 7.93
CA VAL A 37 7.76 -6.37 7.45
C VAL A 37 6.35 -5.90 7.85
N ALA A 38 5.33 -6.75 7.68
CA ALA A 38 3.95 -6.42 8.04
C ALA A 38 3.84 -6.10 9.53
N ASP A 39 4.44 -6.93 10.38
CA ASP A 39 4.51 -6.73 11.83
C ASP A 39 5.20 -5.42 12.18
N TYR A 40 6.31 -5.11 11.52
CA TYR A 40 7.04 -3.87 11.75
C TYR A 40 6.16 -2.65 11.41
N ILE A 41 5.50 -2.66 10.26
CA ILE A 41 4.59 -1.58 9.81
C ILE A 41 3.45 -1.41 10.82
N ASN A 42 2.80 -2.50 11.22
CA ASN A 42 1.66 -2.49 12.14
C ASN A 42 2.05 -2.03 13.55
N LYS A 43 3.25 -2.39 14.03
CA LYS A 43 3.76 -2.00 15.37
C LYS A 43 4.26 -0.57 15.41
N LYS A 44 5.03 -0.14 14.41
CA LYS A 44 5.68 1.19 14.41
C LYS A 44 4.78 2.31 13.89
N LYS A 45 3.79 1.99 13.05
CA LYS A 45 2.78 2.94 12.53
C LYS A 45 3.45 4.20 11.94
N ALA A 46 2.85 5.38 12.06
CA ALA A 46 3.38 6.64 11.54
C ALA A 46 3.63 6.60 10.02
N ASN A 47 4.81 7.03 9.55
CA ASN A 47 5.13 7.08 8.11
C ASN A 47 5.48 5.71 7.50
N ASN A 48 5.65 4.66 8.32
CA ASN A 48 6.11 3.35 7.84
C ASN A 48 5.22 2.73 6.74
N PRO A 49 3.88 2.79 6.78
CA PRO A 49 3.05 2.29 5.68
C PRO A 49 3.35 2.99 4.34
N ARG A 50 3.54 4.32 4.36
CA ARG A 50 3.84 5.11 3.17
C ARG A 50 5.24 4.79 2.64
N ASP A 51 6.23 4.83 3.53
CA ASP A 51 7.63 4.62 3.16
C ASP A 51 7.82 3.21 2.59
N ALA A 52 7.15 2.20 3.18
CA ALA A 52 7.12 0.85 2.66
C ALA A 52 6.47 0.78 1.27
N ALA A 53 5.26 1.32 1.12
CA ALA A 53 4.55 1.29 -0.16
C ALA A 53 5.36 1.94 -1.29
N MET A 54 5.92 3.13 -1.05
CA MET A 54 6.70 3.85 -2.05
C MET A 54 8.04 3.17 -2.37
N MET A 55 8.70 2.59 -1.37
CA MET A 55 9.91 1.80 -1.59
C MET A 55 9.62 0.56 -2.43
N ILE A 56 8.57 -0.20 -2.09
CA ILE A 56 8.16 -1.39 -2.83
C ILE A 56 7.77 -1.05 -4.27
N ALA A 57 7.06 0.07 -4.52
CA ALA A 57 6.74 0.51 -5.87
C ALA A 57 8.00 0.80 -6.71
N ARG A 58 9.08 1.31 -6.09
CA ARG A 58 10.38 1.48 -6.77
C ARG A 58 11.03 0.14 -7.10
N PHE A 59 10.99 -0.84 -6.19
CA PHE A 59 11.48 -2.20 -6.45
C PHE A 59 10.66 -2.93 -7.51
N ALA A 60 9.33 -2.75 -7.54
CA ALA A 60 8.46 -3.28 -8.57
C ALA A 60 8.81 -2.76 -9.98
N ASN A 61 9.47 -1.60 -10.06
CA ASN A 61 9.96 -1.03 -11.32
C ASN A 61 11.46 -1.28 -11.57
N HIS A 62 12.10 -2.14 -10.79
CA HIS A 62 13.51 -2.49 -10.94
C HIS A 62 13.79 -3.09 -12.34
N ARG A 63 15.03 -2.92 -12.84
CA ARG A 63 15.41 -3.43 -14.18
C ARG A 63 15.42 -4.96 -14.24
N ASN A 64 15.85 -5.59 -13.14
CA ASN A 64 15.78 -7.03 -12.96
C ASN A 64 14.32 -7.45 -12.65
N PRO A 65 13.65 -8.19 -13.56
CA PRO A 65 12.27 -8.60 -13.37
C PRO A 65 12.07 -9.54 -12.18
N HIS A 66 13.09 -10.29 -11.78
CA HIS A 66 13.03 -11.17 -10.61
C HIS A 66 12.81 -10.37 -9.32
N ILE A 67 13.60 -9.32 -9.12
CA ILE A 67 13.47 -8.39 -7.99
C ILE A 67 12.09 -7.72 -8.00
N ALA A 68 11.62 -7.31 -9.18
CA ALA A 68 10.30 -6.71 -9.32
C ALA A 68 9.18 -7.67 -8.91
N LEU A 69 9.25 -8.95 -9.29
CA LEU A 69 8.27 -9.97 -8.92
C LEU A 69 8.31 -10.30 -7.41
N LEU A 70 9.50 -10.34 -6.79
CA LEU A 70 9.63 -10.48 -5.33
C LEU A 70 8.95 -9.32 -4.62
N ALA A 71 9.20 -8.08 -5.06
CA ALA A 71 8.59 -6.89 -4.48
C ALA A 71 7.06 -6.86 -4.65
N LEU A 72 6.54 -7.29 -5.80
CA LEU A 72 5.10 -7.40 -6.04
C LEU A 72 4.46 -8.52 -5.19
N SER A 73 5.22 -9.55 -4.82
CA SER A 73 4.76 -10.60 -3.90
C SER A 73 4.72 -10.08 -2.47
N LEU A 74 5.73 -9.32 -2.04
CA LEU A 74 5.71 -8.61 -0.76
C LEU A 74 4.52 -7.65 -0.68
N LEU A 75 4.30 -6.85 -1.73
CA LEU A 75 3.18 -5.91 -1.81
C LEU A 75 1.83 -6.59 -1.57
N ASP A 76 1.60 -7.73 -2.23
CA ASP A 76 0.38 -8.52 -2.06
C ASP A 76 0.18 -8.96 -0.60
N THR A 77 1.23 -9.51 0.02
CA THR A 77 1.19 -9.89 1.44
C THR A 77 0.88 -8.68 2.34
N LEU A 78 1.52 -7.53 2.14
CA LEU A 78 1.27 -6.35 2.97
C LEU A 78 -0.16 -5.81 2.82
N VAL A 79 -0.75 -5.88 1.62
CA VAL A 79 -2.17 -5.51 1.44
C VAL A 79 -3.09 -6.43 2.24
N GLN A 80 -2.76 -7.72 2.35
CA GLN A 80 -3.54 -8.68 3.13
C GLN A 80 -3.33 -8.53 4.66
N SER A 81 -2.16 -8.06 5.10
CA SER A 81 -1.76 -8.07 6.52
C SER A 81 -1.78 -6.71 7.23
N CYS A 82 -1.73 -5.57 6.53
CA CYS A 82 -1.54 -4.25 7.17
C CYS A 82 -2.81 -3.39 7.29
N GLY A 83 -3.92 -3.82 6.68
CA GLY A 83 -5.21 -3.14 6.81
C GLY A 83 -5.24 -1.69 6.28
N TYR A 84 -6.18 -0.89 6.80
CA TYR A 84 -6.51 0.43 6.27
C TYR A 84 -5.33 1.41 6.14
N PRO A 85 -4.42 1.55 7.14
CA PRO A 85 -3.30 2.49 7.01
C PRO A 85 -2.43 2.22 5.78
N PHE A 86 -2.24 0.95 5.39
CA PHE A 86 -1.51 0.60 4.18
C PHE A 86 -2.38 0.73 2.92
N HIS A 87 -3.66 0.32 2.99
CA HIS A 87 -4.63 0.48 1.90
C HIS A 87 -4.77 1.94 1.45
N LEU A 88 -4.77 2.87 2.40
CA LEU A 88 -4.82 4.30 2.12
C LEU A 88 -3.61 4.76 1.28
N GLN A 89 -2.42 4.24 1.59
CA GLN A 89 -1.18 4.61 0.90
C GLN A 89 -1.12 4.04 -0.52
N ILE A 90 -1.55 2.79 -0.72
CA ILE A 90 -1.61 2.19 -2.06
C ILE A 90 -2.74 2.77 -2.93
N SER A 91 -3.70 3.46 -2.33
CA SER A 91 -4.74 4.21 -3.04
C SER A 91 -4.36 5.68 -3.30
N THR A 92 -3.12 6.09 -3.05
CA THR A 92 -2.69 7.43 -3.46
C THR A 92 -2.41 7.45 -4.97
N LYS A 93 -2.70 8.58 -5.63
CA LYS A 93 -2.29 8.79 -7.04
C LYS A 93 -0.78 8.69 -7.22
N GLU A 94 -0.02 9.15 -6.23
CA GLU A 94 1.45 9.07 -6.19
C GLU A 94 1.93 7.62 -6.31
N PHE A 95 1.44 6.74 -5.44
CA PHE A 95 1.79 5.32 -5.47
C PHE A 95 1.33 4.63 -6.76
N LEU A 96 0.07 4.81 -7.18
CA LEU A 96 -0.48 4.12 -8.35
C LEU A 96 0.26 4.52 -9.63
N ASN A 97 0.60 5.81 -9.79
CA ASN A 97 1.39 6.28 -10.92
C ASN A 97 2.82 5.73 -10.89
N GLU A 98 3.47 5.67 -9.73
CA GLU A 98 4.78 5.04 -9.61
C GLU A 98 4.71 3.56 -9.98
N LEU A 99 3.71 2.82 -9.48
CA LEU A 99 3.54 1.39 -9.74
C LEU A 99 3.43 1.09 -11.25
N VAL A 100 2.67 1.91 -11.99
CA VAL A 100 2.47 1.71 -13.45
C VAL A 100 3.44 2.51 -14.31
N ARG A 101 4.47 3.18 -13.75
CA ARG A 101 5.30 4.14 -14.51
C ARG A 101 6.02 3.57 -15.73
N ARG A 102 6.26 2.25 -15.75
CA ARG A 102 6.92 1.55 -16.87
C ARG A 102 5.94 0.98 -17.89
N PHE A 103 4.64 1.25 -17.74
CA PHE A 103 3.64 0.82 -18.70
C PHE A 103 3.77 1.70 -19.96
N PRO A 104 3.80 1.09 -21.16
CA PRO A 104 3.74 1.85 -22.41
C PRO A 104 2.40 2.59 -22.54
N GLU A 105 2.27 3.45 -23.55
CA GLU A 105 1.01 4.16 -23.80
C GLU A 105 -0.13 3.20 -24.16
N ARG A 106 0.19 2.14 -24.89
CA ARG A 106 -0.71 1.05 -25.30
C ARG A 106 -0.12 -0.30 -24.91
N PRO A 107 -0.95 -1.30 -24.56
CA PRO A 107 -0.47 -2.62 -24.17
C PRO A 107 0.34 -3.27 -25.31
N PRO A 108 1.49 -3.89 -24.99
CA PRO A 108 2.22 -4.68 -25.98
C PRO A 108 1.44 -5.97 -26.30
N PRO A 109 1.68 -6.59 -27.48
CA PRO A 109 1.07 -7.88 -27.83
C PRO A 109 1.36 -8.99 -26.79
N PHE A 110 2.54 -8.92 -26.17
CA PHE A 110 2.99 -9.84 -25.13
C PHE A 110 3.42 -9.06 -23.89
N PRO A 111 2.50 -8.81 -22.93
CA PRO A 111 2.83 -8.18 -21.66
C PRO A 111 3.88 -9.00 -20.89
N ASN A 112 4.87 -8.32 -20.34
CA ASN A 112 5.88 -8.98 -19.52
C ASN A 112 5.27 -9.44 -18.18
N PRO A 113 5.89 -10.41 -17.48
CA PRO A 113 5.35 -10.96 -16.23
C PRO A 113 5.10 -9.92 -15.13
N VAL A 114 5.96 -8.89 -15.03
CA VAL A 114 5.83 -7.81 -14.04
C VAL A 114 4.58 -6.97 -14.30
N MET A 115 4.36 -6.58 -15.56
CA MET A 115 3.18 -5.84 -16.00
C MET A 115 1.89 -6.63 -15.74
N THR A 116 1.89 -7.91 -16.12
CA THR A 116 0.76 -8.82 -15.85
C THR A 116 0.47 -8.90 -14.35
N ARG A 117 1.50 -9.07 -13.51
CA ARG A 117 1.33 -9.13 -12.06
C ARG A 117 0.80 -7.82 -11.47
N ILE A 118 1.23 -6.66 -11.96
CA ILE A 118 0.70 -5.35 -11.54
C ILE A 118 -0.78 -5.23 -11.91
N LEU A 119 -1.17 -5.62 -13.12
CA LEU A 119 -2.57 -5.63 -13.54
C LEU A 119 -3.42 -6.53 -12.65
N ASP A 120 -2.92 -7.73 -12.32
CA ASP A 120 -3.60 -8.67 -11.43
C ASP A 120 -3.82 -8.07 -10.04
N LEU A 121 -2.81 -7.40 -9.46
CA LEU A 121 -2.92 -6.75 -8.16
C LEU A 121 -3.95 -5.63 -8.17
N ILE A 122 -3.88 -4.72 -9.16
CA ILE A 122 -4.84 -3.62 -9.28
C ILE A 122 -6.27 -4.15 -9.43
N HIS A 123 -6.46 -5.20 -10.25
CA HIS A 123 -7.75 -5.84 -10.39
C HIS A 123 -8.23 -6.49 -9.09
N GLY A 124 -7.35 -7.24 -8.41
CA GLY A 124 -7.65 -7.86 -7.12
C GLY A 124 -8.02 -6.84 -6.05
N TRP A 125 -7.36 -5.67 -6.00
CA TRP A 125 -7.72 -4.60 -5.08
C TRP A 125 -9.06 -3.95 -5.43
N LYS A 126 -9.36 -3.78 -6.73
CA LYS A 126 -10.65 -3.26 -7.18
C LYS A 126 -11.80 -4.21 -6.82
N GLU A 127 -11.62 -5.52 -6.99
CA GLU A 127 -12.67 -6.50 -6.69
C GLU A 127 -12.78 -6.81 -5.18
N GLY A 128 -11.66 -6.80 -4.46
CA GLY A 128 -11.59 -7.09 -3.02
C GLY A 128 -11.75 -5.83 -2.15
N ILE A 129 -10.64 -5.19 -1.77
CA ILE A 129 -10.66 -4.10 -0.78
C ILE A 129 -11.54 -2.92 -1.19
N CYS A 130 -11.71 -2.65 -2.49
CA CYS A 130 -12.61 -1.59 -2.94
C CYS A 130 -14.09 -1.99 -2.92
N THR A 131 -14.44 -3.25 -2.69
CA THR A 131 -15.83 -3.72 -2.58
C THR A 131 -16.19 -4.04 -1.14
N ASP A 132 -15.30 -4.79 -0.48
CA ASP A 132 -15.56 -5.46 0.80
C ASP A 132 -15.14 -4.61 2.01
N SER A 133 -14.21 -3.67 1.84
CA SER A 133 -13.74 -2.85 2.95
C SER A 133 -14.79 -1.86 3.42
N ARG A 134 -14.90 -1.70 4.74
CA ARG A 134 -15.65 -0.60 5.38
C ARG A 134 -15.16 0.79 4.97
N TRP A 135 -13.92 0.88 4.48
CA TRP A 135 -13.24 2.12 4.10
C TRP A 135 -13.14 2.35 2.59
N LYS A 136 -13.92 1.61 1.79
CA LYS A 136 -13.84 1.60 0.33
C LYS A 136 -13.98 2.97 -0.35
N ASP A 137 -14.64 3.94 0.29
CA ASP A 137 -14.83 5.29 -0.25
C ASP A 137 -13.54 6.10 -0.29
N ASP A 138 -12.54 5.74 0.52
CA ASP A 138 -11.21 6.34 0.45
C ASP A 138 -10.33 5.69 -0.63
N LEU A 139 -10.79 4.59 -1.24
CA LEU A 139 -10.02 3.79 -2.19
C LEU A 139 -10.30 4.10 -3.66
N VAL A 140 -10.97 5.24 -3.95
CA VAL A 140 -11.47 5.59 -5.28
C VAL A 140 -10.38 5.62 -6.35
N ASN A 141 -9.16 6.06 -6.04
CA ASN A 141 -8.10 6.15 -7.05
C ASN A 141 -7.69 4.77 -7.61
N ILE A 142 -7.87 3.68 -6.86
CA ILE A 142 -7.64 2.31 -7.38
C ILE A 142 -8.68 2.00 -8.46
N ARG A 143 -9.95 2.33 -8.22
CA ARG A 143 -11.03 2.17 -9.22
C ARG A 143 -10.78 3.03 -10.45
N ASP A 144 -10.34 4.27 -10.25
CA ASP A 144 -10.02 5.20 -11.34
C ASP A 144 -8.83 4.70 -12.16
N MET A 145 -7.77 4.19 -11.52
CA MET A 145 -6.61 3.62 -12.20
C MET A 145 -7.00 2.36 -12.99
N HIS A 146 -7.79 1.46 -12.40
CA HIS A 146 -8.32 0.28 -13.09
C HIS A 146 -9.10 0.69 -14.36
N ARG A 147 -10.05 1.63 -14.22
CA ARG A 147 -10.83 2.17 -15.35
C ARG A 147 -9.93 2.81 -16.41
N LEU A 148 -8.94 3.61 -16.01
CA LEU A 148 -8.02 4.28 -16.92
C LEU A 148 -7.21 3.26 -17.75
N LEU A 149 -6.72 2.20 -17.11
CA LEU A 149 -5.98 1.14 -17.80
C LEU A 149 -6.89 0.36 -18.76
N THR A 150 -8.15 0.10 -18.39
CA THR A 150 -9.15 -0.49 -19.31
C THR A 150 -9.39 0.41 -20.52
N LEU A 151 -9.54 1.73 -20.34
CA LEU A 151 -9.69 2.68 -21.44
C LEU A 151 -8.47 2.67 -22.37
N LYS A 152 -7.28 2.52 -21.81
CA LYS A 152 -6.01 2.30 -22.53
C LYS A 152 -5.87 0.91 -23.15
N GLN A 153 -6.92 0.08 -23.13
CA GLN A 153 -6.99 -1.26 -23.70
C GLN A 153 -6.16 -2.32 -22.98
N TYR A 154 -5.64 -2.04 -21.78
CA TYR A 154 -5.05 -3.09 -20.96
C TYR A 154 -6.11 -4.10 -20.54
N ARG A 155 -5.80 -5.38 -20.70
CA ARG A 155 -6.68 -6.47 -20.33
C ARG A 155 -6.36 -6.95 -18.93
N PHE A 156 -7.36 -6.94 -18.07
CA PHE A 156 -7.31 -7.61 -16.77
C PHE A 156 -7.76 -9.05 -16.96
N ARG A 157 -7.03 -9.98 -16.35
CA ARG A 157 -7.43 -11.39 -16.35
C ARG A 157 -8.61 -11.56 -15.39
N GLU A 158 -9.57 -12.38 -15.76
CA GLU A 158 -10.58 -12.85 -14.80
C GLU A 158 -9.89 -13.77 -13.81
N ILE A 159 -9.41 -13.18 -12.72
CA ILE A 159 -8.95 -13.94 -11.57
C ILE A 159 -10.25 -14.35 -10.88
N GLY A 160 -10.68 -15.60 -11.07
CA GLY A 160 -11.82 -16.14 -10.34
C GLY A 160 -11.59 -15.82 -8.87
N ARG A 161 -12.58 -15.17 -8.22
CA ARG A 161 -12.48 -14.61 -6.86
C ARG A 161 -11.58 -15.50 -6.01
N GLN A 162 -10.31 -15.14 -5.89
CA GLN A 162 -9.50 -15.60 -4.78
C GLN A 162 -10.15 -14.86 -3.64
N THR A 163 -11.09 -15.55 -2.98
CA THR A 163 -11.58 -15.17 -1.68
C THR A 163 -10.32 -14.80 -0.93
N ALA A 164 -10.10 -13.50 -0.71
CA ALA A 164 -9.26 -13.08 0.37
C ALA A 164 -9.72 -13.98 1.51
N ILE A 165 -8.79 -14.74 2.09
CA ILE A 165 -9.04 -15.36 3.38
C ILE A 165 -9.11 -14.15 4.31
N THR A 166 -10.22 -13.43 4.22
CA THR A 166 -10.69 -12.60 5.30
C THR A 166 -10.84 -13.62 6.41
N ASN A 167 -10.25 -13.31 7.55
CA ASN A 167 -10.55 -14.02 8.78
C ASN A 167 -12.04 -13.74 9.09
N ALA A 168 -12.95 -14.33 8.30
CA ALA A 168 -14.39 -14.21 8.39
C ALA A 168 -14.94 -14.90 9.64
N SER A 169 -14.05 -15.48 10.46
CA SER A 169 -14.34 -16.16 11.70
C SER A 169 -13.92 -15.39 12.97
N ASN A 170 -13.34 -14.19 12.87
CA ASN A 170 -13.08 -13.36 14.05
C ASN A 170 -14.14 -12.26 14.17
N LEU A 171 -15.23 -12.56 14.89
CA LEU A 171 -16.14 -11.54 15.40
C LEU A 171 -15.32 -10.62 16.31
N LYS A 172 -14.95 -9.44 15.78
CA LYS A 172 -14.23 -8.44 16.56
C LYS A 172 -15.12 -7.91 17.68
N SER A 173 -14.54 -7.71 18.84
CA SER A 173 -15.27 -7.07 19.95
C SER A 173 -15.59 -5.61 19.61
N ALA A 174 -16.57 -5.02 20.31
CA ALA A 174 -16.90 -3.59 20.14
C ALA A 174 -15.67 -2.69 20.41
N GLU A 175 -14.85 -3.07 21.39
CA GLU A 175 -13.62 -2.36 21.75
C GLU A 175 -12.55 -2.46 20.64
N GLU A 176 -12.37 -3.64 20.04
CA GLU A 176 -11.47 -3.82 18.90
C GLU A 176 -11.92 -3.02 17.67
N LEU A 177 -13.23 -2.96 17.42
CA LEU A 177 -13.80 -2.17 16.32
C LEU A 177 -13.59 -0.67 16.53
N GLU A 178 -13.79 -0.17 17.76
CA GLU A 178 -13.50 1.23 18.12
C GLU A 178 -12.01 1.56 17.97
N GLU A 179 -11.12 0.64 18.36
CA GLU A 179 -9.69 0.83 18.19
C GLU A 179 -9.30 0.89 16.71
N GLU A 180 -9.83 -0.02 15.88
CA GLU A 180 -9.62 0.00 14.43
C GLU A 180 -10.13 1.30 13.80
N ASP A 181 -11.29 1.80 14.24
CA ASP A 181 -11.84 3.08 13.81
C ASP A 181 -10.92 4.25 14.15
N ARG A 182 -10.41 4.28 15.38
CA ARG A 182 -9.47 5.30 15.84
C ARG A 182 -8.17 5.25 15.06
N GLU A 183 -7.65 4.06 14.78
CA GLU A 183 -6.45 3.86 13.97
C GLU A 183 -6.65 4.35 12.54
N ALA A 184 -7.78 4.02 11.93
CA ALA A 184 -8.12 4.46 10.59
C ALA A 184 -8.24 6.00 10.51
N GLN A 185 -8.95 6.60 11.46
CA GLN A 185 -9.06 8.05 11.56
C GLN A 185 -7.70 8.74 11.76
N SER A 186 -6.82 8.17 12.59
CA SER A 186 -5.46 8.68 12.79
C SER A 186 -4.63 8.61 11.50
N ALA A 187 -4.65 7.49 10.79
CA ALA A 187 -3.94 7.33 9.52
C ALA A 187 -4.47 8.29 8.44
N LYS A 188 -5.79 8.47 8.37
CA LYS A 188 -6.43 9.43 7.46
C LYS A 188 -6.03 10.87 7.78
N LEU A 189 -6.03 11.23 9.06
CA LEU A 189 -5.60 12.56 9.51
C LEU A 189 -4.15 12.83 9.10
N GLN A 190 -3.25 11.86 9.33
CA GLN A 190 -1.85 11.98 8.96
C GLN A 190 -1.67 12.23 7.45
N GLU A 191 -2.40 11.49 6.60
CA GLU A 191 -2.33 11.68 5.15
C GLU A 191 -2.90 13.04 4.69
N LEU A 192 -3.99 13.51 5.31
CA LEU A 192 -4.57 14.82 4.99
C LEU A 192 -3.60 15.96 5.33
N ILE A 193 -2.98 15.92 6.52
CA ILE A 193 -1.98 16.90 6.95
C ILE A 193 -0.78 16.87 5.99
N ARG A 194 -0.31 15.67 5.61
CA ARG A 194 0.81 15.50 4.68
C ARG A 194 0.54 16.12 3.31
N ARG A 195 -0.66 15.90 2.75
CA ARG A 195 -1.06 16.46 1.44
C ARG A 195 -1.20 17.98 1.49
N GLY A 196 -1.69 18.51 2.61
CA GLY A 196 -1.64 19.95 2.94
C GLY A 196 -2.44 20.87 2.01
N THR A 197 -3.30 20.33 1.13
CA THR A 197 -4.16 21.20 0.30
C THR A 197 -5.20 21.91 1.17
N PRO A 198 -5.72 23.09 0.78
CA PRO A 198 -6.72 23.80 1.58
C PRO A 198 -7.93 22.92 1.94
N ARG A 199 -8.39 22.09 1.00
CA ARG A 199 -9.48 21.13 1.23
C ARG A 199 -9.08 20.03 2.20
N ASP A 200 -7.86 19.49 2.08
CA ASP A 200 -7.38 18.43 2.97
C ASP A 200 -7.22 18.95 4.41
N LEU A 201 -6.71 20.16 4.59
CA LEU A 201 -6.57 20.79 5.91
C LEU A 201 -7.92 21.08 6.56
N ALA A 202 -8.94 21.50 5.79
CA ALA A 202 -10.30 21.68 6.31
C ALA A 202 -10.89 20.34 6.81
N VAL A 203 -10.74 19.26 6.05
CA VAL A 203 -11.18 17.91 6.48
C VAL A 203 -10.37 17.43 7.69
N ALA A 204 -9.07 17.68 7.72
CA ALA A 204 -8.21 17.35 8.86
C ALA A 204 -8.65 18.06 10.14
N GLN A 205 -9.04 19.34 10.05
CA GLN A 205 -9.54 20.09 11.21
C GLN A 205 -10.80 19.47 11.80
N GLU A 206 -11.77 19.10 10.96
CA GLU A 206 -12.99 18.43 11.43
C GLU A 206 -12.69 17.06 12.03
N LEU A 207 -11.79 16.29 11.42
CA LEU A 207 -11.36 14.98 11.94
C LEU A 207 -10.59 15.10 13.26
N MET A 208 -9.79 16.14 13.45
CA MET A 208 -9.12 16.41 14.72
C MET A 208 -10.13 16.72 15.83
N LYS A 209 -11.20 17.48 15.52
CA LYS A 209 -12.27 17.76 16.48
C LYS A 209 -12.99 16.48 16.91
N SER A 210 -13.32 15.59 15.97
CA SER A 210 -13.97 14.32 16.32
C SER A 210 -13.08 13.44 17.19
N LEU A 211 -11.79 13.35 16.86
CA LEU A 211 -10.80 12.58 17.65
C LEU A 211 -10.56 13.16 19.05
N ALA A 212 -10.59 14.49 19.19
CA ALA A 212 -10.43 15.17 20.47
C ALA A 212 -11.70 15.10 21.33
N GLY A 213 -12.88 15.25 20.72
CA GLY A 213 -14.18 15.15 21.40
C GLY A 213 -14.49 13.74 21.91
N ALA A 214 -14.00 12.70 21.24
CA ALA A 214 -14.08 11.32 21.73
C ALA A 214 -13.25 11.10 23.03
N LYS A 215 -12.21 11.90 23.27
CA LYS A 215 -11.38 11.80 24.49
C LYS A 215 -12.01 12.48 25.71
N SER A 216 -12.99 13.37 25.56
CA SER A 216 -13.55 14.13 26.69
C SER A 216 -14.74 13.47 27.39
N ARG A 217 -15.08 12.23 27.02
CA ARG A 217 -16.31 11.54 27.47
C ARG A 217 -16.06 10.16 28.08
N ARG A 218 -14.91 9.96 28.71
CA ARG A 218 -14.59 8.81 29.57
C ARG A 218 -14.27 9.29 30.98
#